data_AF-A0A4S4B060-F1
#
_entry.id   AF-A0A4S4B060-F1
#
_cell.length_a   1.000
_cell.length_b   1.000
_cell.length_c   1.000
_cell.angle_alpha   90.00
_cell.angle_beta   90.00
_cell.angle_gamma   90.00
#
_symmetry.space_group_name_H-M   'P 1'
#
loop_
_entity.id
_entity.type
_entity.pdbx_description
1 polymer ?
#
loop_
_entity_poly.entity_id
_entity_poly.type
_entity_poly.pdbx_seq_one_letter_code
_entity_poly.pdbx_strand_id
1 'polypeptide(L)'
;MAREFNRRYPGAPVTLHATRKWLEGEAIPAQDKLRVLADWLGVTAEWLRFGQGHALVGVREPNREFDYQLMRDIAALTEAHQQVVRDLVKSLRRAEPP
;
A
#
# COMPACT_ATOMS: atom_id res chain seq x y z
N MET A 1 10.23 -11.87 -1.44
CA MET A 1 8.82 -12.27 -1.29
C MET A 1 8.65 -13.57 -0.50
N ALA A 2 9.12 -14.73 -0.99
CA ALA A 2 8.93 -16.02 -0.30
C ALA A 2 9.30 -16.04 1.18
N ARG A 3 10.46 -15.48 1.57
CA ARG A 3 10.88 -15.42 2.99
C ARG A 3 9.88 -14.67 3.87
N GLU A 4 9.38 -13.55 3.37
CA GLU A 4 8.49 -12.64 4.10
C GLU A 4 7.05 -13.21 4.16
N PHE A 5 6.62 -13.86 3.08
CA PHE A 5 5.38 -14.63 3.04
C PHE A 5 5.42 -15.81 4.02
N ASN A 6 6.48 -16.62 3.99
CA ASN A 6 6.62 -17.79 4.87
C ASN A 6 6.64 -17.43 6.35
N ARG A 7 7.07 -16.21 6.70
CA ARG A 7 7.01 -15.71 8.08
C ARG A 7 5.58 -15.45 8.56
N ARG A 8 4.66 -15.12 7.64
CA ARG A 8 3.24 -14.83 7.92
C ARG A 8 2.32 -16.02 7.68
N TYR A 9 2.77 -17.01 6.91
CA TYR A 9 1.95 -18.16 6.54
C TYR A 9 2.19 -19.33 7.50
N PRO A 10 1.15 -19.77 8.26
CA PRO A 10 1.31 -20.84 9.25
C PRO A 10 1.37 -22.25 8.64
N GLY A 11 1.06 -22.40 7.34
CA GLY A 11 1.08 -23.68 6.64
C GLY A 11 2.44 -24.04 6.06
N ALA A 12 2.44 -24.97 5.10
CA ALA A 12 3.66 -25.40 4.42
C ALA A 12 4.38 -24.20 3.74
N PRO A 13 5.70 -24.05 3.95
CA PRO A 13 6.45 -22.95 3.36
C PRO A 13 6.39 -23.02 1.84
N VAL A 14 6.25 -21.87 1.20
CA VAL A 14 6.28 -21.76 -0.26
C VAL A 14 7.68 -21.48 -0.75
N THR A 15 7.99 -22.00 -1.93
CA THR A 15 9.29 -21.81 -2.57
C THR A 15 9.39 -20.44 -3.23
N LEU A 16 10.62 -19.97 -3.44
CA LEU A 16 10.87 -18.74 -4.21
C LEU A 16 10.25 -18.81 -5.61
N HIS A 17 10.37 -19.98 -6.26
CA HIS A 17 9.81 -20.22 -7.59
C HIS A 17 8.28 -20.07 -7.61
N ALA A 18 7.57 -20.58 -6.59
CA ALA A 18 6.13 -20.41 -6.48
C ALA A 18 5.74 -18.93 -6.35
N THR A 19 6.42 -18.16 -5.48
CA THR A 19 6.14 -16.71 -5.35
C THR A 19 6.48 -15.94 -6.61
N ARG A 20 7.49 -16.37 -7.38
CA ARG A 20 7.86 -15.74 -8.65
C ARG A 20 6.75 -15.89 -9.68
N LYS A 21 6.20 -17.09 -9.82
CA LYS A 21 5.05 -17.35 -10.72
C LYS A 21 3.81 -16.52 -10.37
N TRP A 22 3.60 -16.21 -9.09
CA TRP A 22 2.50 -15.32 -8.70
C TRP A 22 2.74 -13.88 -9.14
N LEU A 23 3.97 -13.38 -8.98
CA LEU A 23 4.36 -12.02 -9.39
C LEU A 23 4.34 -11.85 -10.91
N GLU A 24 4.75 -12.87 -11.65
CA GLU A 24 4.75 -12.87 -13.12
C GLU A 24 3.35 -13.17 -13.71
N GLY A 25 2.35 -13.45 -12.86
CA GLY A 25 1.00 -13.80 -13.30
C GLY A 25 0.87 -15.19 -13.94
N GLU A 26 1.93 -16.00 -13.91
CA GLU A 26 1.98 -17.35 -14.47
C GLU A 26 1.16 -18.37 -13.65
N ALA A 27 0.89 -18.09 -12.37
CA ALA A 27 0.08 -18.96 -11.52
C ALA A 27 -0.75 -18.18 -10.51
N ILE A 28 -2.00 -18.62 -10.27
CA ILE A 28 -2.87 -18.05 -9.24
C ILE A 28 -2.63 -18.78 -7.90
N PRO A 29 -2.30 -18.07 -6.80
CA PRO A 29 -2.16 -18.68 -5.49
C PRO A 29 -3.47 -19.30 -5.00
N ALA A 30 -3.37 -20.37 -4.19
CA ALA A 30 -4.51 -20.97 -3.51
C ALA A 30 -5.18 -19.98 -2.53
N GLN A 31 -6.45 -20.21 -2.20
CA GLN A 31 -7.27 -19.25 -1.46
C GLN A 31 -6.68 -18.84 -0.10
N ASP A 32 -6.09 -19.78 0.63
CA ASP A 32 -5.39 -19.54 1.90
C ASP A 32 -4.18 -18.60 1.72
N LYS A 33 -3.32 -18.87 0.72
CA LYS A 33 -2.14 -18.04 0.40
C LYS A 33 -2.56 -16.66 -0.09
N LEU A 34 -3.63 -16.60 -0.86
CA LEU A 34 -4.17 -15.36 -1.41
C LEU A 34 -4.68 -14.45 -0.29
N ARG A 35 -5.34 -14.99 0.75
CA ARG A 35 -5.74 -14.21 1.94
C ARG A 35 -4.53 -13.65 2.69
N VAL A 36 -3.47 -14.44 2.86
CA VAL A 36 -2.24 -13.95 3.53
C VAL A 36 -1.54 -12.86 2.69
N LEU A 37 -1.56 -13.00 1.36
CA LEU A 37 -1.06 -11.95 0.47
C LEU A 37 -1.91 -10.67 0.55
N ALA A 38 -3.24 -10.82 0.58
CA ALA A 38 -4.18 -9.71 0.69
C ALA A 38 -3.96 -8.90 1.96
N ASP A 39 -3.87 -9.58 3.11
CA ASP A 39 -3.56 -8.99 4.41
C ASP A 39 -2.20 -8.27 4.40
N TRP A 40 -1.16 -8.93 3.88
CA TRP A 40 0.18 -8.34 3.83
C TRP A 40 0.26 -7.12 2.91
N LEU A 41 -0.44 -7.14 1.77
CA LEU A 41 -0.39 -6.08 0.76
C LEU A 41 -1.43 -4.98 1.00
N GLY A 42 -2.31 -5.10 1.99
CA GLY A 42 -3.35 -4.10 2.27
C GLY A 42 -4.41 -4.00 1.16
N VAL A 43 -4.74 -5.12 0.52
CA VAL A 43 -5.72 -5.19 -0.58
C VAL A 43 -6.74 -6.30 -0.33
N THR A 44 -7.85 -6.32 -1.06
CA THR A 44 -8.78 -7.45 -0.98
C THR A 44 -8.25 -8.66 -1.75
N ALA A 45 -8.66 -9.86 -1.30
CA ALA A 45 -8.42 -11.10 -2.03
C ALA A 45 -9.06 -11.08 -3.44
N GLU A 46 -10.22 -10.45 -3.58
CA GLU A 46 -10.90 -10.28 -4.87
C GLU A 46 -10.09 -9.37 -5.81
N TRP A 47 -9.54 -8.27 -5.29
CA TRP A 47 -8.65 -7.40 -6.07
C TRP A 47 -7.41 -8.13 -6.56
N LEU A 48 -6.76 -8.94 -5.71
CA LEU A 48 -5.61 -9.75 -6.13
C LEU A 48 -5.95 -10.82 -7.17
N ARG A 49 -7.17 -11.36 -7.12
CA ARG A 49 -7.57 -12.48 -7.98
C ARG A 49 -8.11 -12.03 -9.35
N PHE A 50 -8.86 -10.94 -9.37
CA PHE A 50 -9.61 -10.51 -10.55
C PHE A 50 -9.24 -9.11 -11.03
N GLY A 51 -8.41 -8.38 -10.29
CA GLY A 51 -8.15 -6.95 -10.55
C GLY A 51 -9.39 -6.07 -10.35
N GLN A 52 -10.44 -6.60 -9.71
CA GLN A 52 -11.73 -5.95 -9.48
C GLN A 52 -11.95 -5.79 -7.97
N GLY A 53 -12.42 -4.62 -7.54
CA GLY A 53 -12.70 -4.31 -6.12
C GLY A 53 -11.84 -3.18 -5.55
N HIS A 54 -12.10 -2.83 -4.30
CA HIS A 54 -11.34 -1.80 -3.57
C HIS A 54 -10.06 -2.40 -2.95
N ALA A 55 -8.96 -1.64 -2.98
CA ALA A 55 -7.90 -1.82 -1.99
C ALA A 55 -8.51 -1.55 -0.61
N LEU A 56 -8.29 -2.43 0.37
CA LEU A 56 -8.73 -2.18 1.74
C LEU A 56 -7.90 -1.02 2.27
N VAL A 57 -8.46 0.20 2.21
CA VAL A 57 -7.99 1.43 2.87
C VAL A 57 -6.45 1.51 3.04
N GLY A 58 -5.78 2.18 2.09
CA GLY A 58 -4.57 2.93 2.48
C GLY A 58 -3.20 2.49 1.97
N VAL A 59 -3.09 1.70 0.89
CA VAL A 59 -1.83 1.68 0.10
C VAL A 59 -2.09 2.18 -1.31
N ARG A 60 -2.70 3.36 -1.41
CA ARG A 60 -2.37 4.23 -2.53
C ARG A 60 -0.95 4.67 -2.23
N GLU A 61 0.05 4.09 -2.89
CA GLU A 61 1.40 4.65 -2.79
C GLU A 61 1.24 6.14 -3.10
N PRO A 62 1.55 7.05 -2.15
CA PRO A 62 1.56 8.45 -2.47
C PRO A 62 2.54 8.57 -3.63
N ASN A 63 2.12 9.24 -4.70
CA ASN A 63 2.98 9.48 -5.84
C ASN A 63 4.27 10.11 -5.30
N ARG A 64 5.36 9.33 -5.18
CA ARG A 64 6.52 9.74 -4.37
C ARG A 64 7.18 10.99 -4.94
N GLU A 65 7.12 11.16 -6.26
CA GLU A 65 7.53 12.39 -6.94
C GLU A 65 6.71 13.61 -6.48
N PHE A 66 5.40 13.44 -6.34
CA PHE A 66 4.51 14.50 -5.88
C PHE A 66 4.83 14.90 -4.43
N ASP A 67 5.15 13.92 -3.57
CA ASP A 67 5.51 14.17 -2.16
C ASP A 67 6.81 14.98 -2.04
N TYR A 68 7.88 14.58 -2.75
CA TYR A 68 9.16 15.31 -2.71
C TYR A 68 9.08 16.72 -3.31
N GLN A 69 8.36 16.89 -4.43
CA GLN A 69 8.21 18.20 -5.05
C GLN A 69 7.38 19.14 -4.16
N LEU A 70 6.25 18.65 -3.63
CA LEU A 70 5.42 19.40 -2.69
C LEU A 70 6.18 19.81 -1.43
N MET A 71 7.00 18.91 -0.86
CA MET A 71 7.84 19.23 0.30
C MET A 71 8.86 20.33 -0.02
N ARG A 72 9.48 20.32 -1.21
CA ARG A 72 10.39 21.39 -1.64
C ARG A 72 9.68 22.71 -1.83
N ASP A 73 8.51 22.69 -2.47
CA ASP A 73 7.73 23.91 -2.70
C ASP A 73 7.28 24.52 -1.38
N ILE A 74 6.82 23.72 -0.41
CA ILE A 74 6.49 24.18 0.94
C ILE A 74 7.70 24.76 1.67
N ALA A 75 8.88 24.12 1.58
CA ALA A 75 10.10 24.61 2.22
C ALA A 75 10.61 25.93 1.62
N ALA A 76 10.28 26.22 0.36
CA ALA A 76 10.62 27.48 -0.30
C ALA A 76 9.67 28.65 0.08
N LEU A 77 8.55 28.37 0.76
CA LEU A 77 7.62 29.39 1.22
C LEU A 77 8.17 30.17 2.41
N THR A 78 7.68 31.41 2.58
CA THR A 78 7.92 32.21 3.79
C THR A 78 7.25 31.58 5.01
N GLU A 79 7.76 31.87 6.21
CA GLU A 79 7.23 31.35 7.49
C GLU A 79 5.71 31.56 7.63
N ALA A 80 5.20 32.72 7.21
CA ALA A 80 3.76 33.02 7.25
C ALA A 80 2.93 32.08 6.37
N HIS A 81 3.39 31.79 5.16
CA HIS A 81 2.70 30.86 4.25
C HIS A 81 2.84 29.40 4.70
N GLN A 82 4.00 29.02 5.26
CA GLN A 82 4.16 27.70 5.86
C GLN A 82 3.17 27.49 7.02
N GLN A 83 2.93 28.52 7.83
CA GLN A 83 1.97 28.44 8.93
C GLN A 83 0.54 28.20 8.43
N VAL A 84 0.12 28.89 7.36
CA VAL A 84 -1.18 28.66 6.72
C VAL A 84 -1.31 27.21 6.22
N VAL A 85 -0.27 26.68 5.56
CA VAL A 85 -0.26 25.28 5.10
C VAL A 85 -0.39 24.31 6.28
N ARG A 86 0.34 24.54 7.38
CA ARG A 86 0.24 23.70 8.60
C ARG A 86 -1.17 23.71 9.18
N ASP A 87 -1.83 24.85 9.23
CA ASP A 87 -3.17 24.97 9.80
C ASP A 87 -4.25 24.38 8.87
N LEU A 88 -4.06 24.49 7.55
CA LEU A 88 -4.90 23.80 6.58
C LEU A 88 -4.79 22.28 6.72
N VAL A 89 -3.57 21.74 6.81
CA VAL A 89 -3.36 20.29 7.00
C VAL A 89 -3.99 19.80 8.31
N LYS A 90 -3.82 20.53 9.42
CA LYS A 90 -4.49 20.22 10.69
C LYS A 90 -6.02 20.21 10.57
N SER A 91 -6.57 21.18 9.83
CA SER A 91 -8.02 21.31 9.63
C SER A 91 -8.57 20.16 8.79
N LEU A 92 -7.88 19.79 7.71
CA LEU A 92 -8.25 18.66 6.86
C LEU A 92 -8.21 17.33 7.62
N ARG A 93 -7.13 17.09 8.40
CA ARG A 93 -7.02 15.87 9.22
C ARG A 93 -8.11 15.73 10.27
N ARG A 94 -8.74 16.83 10.69
CA ARG A 94 -9.88 16.81 11.60
C ARG A 94 -11.20 16.58 10.86
N ALA A 95 -11.28 16.95 9.59
CA ALA A 95 -12.49 16.84 8.76
C ALA A 95 -12.64 15.48 8.08
N GLU A 96 -11.57 14.69 7.92
CA GLU A 96 -11.64 13.32 7.42
C GLU A 96 -12.03 12.33 8.54
N PRO A 97 -13.22 11.69 8.48
CA PRO A 97 -13.57 10.59 9.38
C PRO A 97 -12.78 9.32 9.03
N PRO A 98 -12.62 8.37 10.00
CA PRO A 98 -11.83 7.15 9.82
C PRO A 98 -12.39 6.18 8.78
#